data_AF-A0A1M7CZM6-F1
#
_entry.id   AF-A0A1M7CZM6-F1
#
_cell.length_a   1.000
_cell.length_b   1.000
_cell.length_c   1.000
_cell.angle_alpha   90.00
_cell.angle_beta   90.00
_cell.angle_gamma   90.00
#
_symmetry.space_group_name_H-M   'P 1'
#
loop_
_entity.id
_entity.type
_entity.pdbx_description
1 polymer ?
#
loop_
_entity_poly.entity_id
_entity_poly.type
_entity_poly.pdbx_seq_one_letter_code
_entity_poly.pdbx_strand_id
1 'polypeptide(L)'
;MNKELLFQLYGVFSPSGKEKKMRKFIKDYIKRNCGKCEVTQDKIGNLFVVKGQSETYPCLAAHIDQVQKIHSKDFTCIEIQDKVIGWSPKMMEQQGLGADDKNGIWICLECLKRYDVIKVAFFVGEEVGCVGSSGCDLDFFTDCRFIIEPDRRGSSDLITDMCCGNVCSYDFIDALDAKSFGYEHDSGSITDVGELVPRGVGISCLNLSCGYYRAHTDYEYTCLPELNKCLDFVCHIIETCTEVYPFHYYGGRYSYGGYYGGFYEDEDYDMMEQLLSQDNSLSFEDICNDWCLNFHTRDKDILSDIYQDARINLGIDDDSDFFMNDDDDDSGEIIFKLSPLKNVS
;
A
#
# COMPACT_ATOMS: atom_id res chain seq x y z
N MET A 1 -7.06 -15.91 15.04
CA MET A 1 -6.43 -15.28 13.87
C MET A 1 -6.67 -16.12 12.61
N ASN A 2 -7.22 -15.52 11.55
CA ASN A 2 -7.41 -16.14 10.24
C ASN A 2 -6.11 -16.09 9.41
N LYS A 3 -5.22 -17.08 9.61
CA LYS A 3 -3.92 -17.16 8.90
C LYS A 3 -4.06 -17.40 7.40
N GLU A 4 -5.13 -18.08 6.98
CA GLU A 4 -5.36 -18.37 5.57
C GLU A 4 -5.57 -17.09 4.77
N LEU A 5 -6.44 -16.19 5.23
CA LEU A 5 -6.60 -14.86 4.62
C LEU A 5 -5.27 -14.11 4.58
N LEU A 6 -4.52 -14.11 5.68
CA LEU A 6 -3.27 -13.37 5.79
C LEU A 6 -2.25 -13.83 4.72
N PHE A 7 -2.09 -15.14 4.56
CA PHE A 7 -1.15 -15.70 3.58
C PHE A 7 -1.65 -15.48 2.14
N GLN A 8 -2.96 -15.51 1.92
CA GLN A 8 -3.55 -15.16 0.63
C GLN A 8 -3.28 -13.70 0.26
N LEU A 9 -3.41 -12.76 1.21
CA LEU A 9 -3.08 -11.36 1.00
C LEU A 9 -1.61 -11.18 0.62
N TYR A 10 -0.70 -11.78 1.39
CA TYR A 10 0.74 -11.72 1.09
C TYR A 10 1.09 -12.26 -0.31
N GLY A 11 0.40 -13.32 -0.75
CA GLY A 11 0.54 -13.87 -2.10
C GLY A 11 -0.01 -13.01 -3.24
N VAL A 12 -0.71 -11.90 -2.95
CA VAL A 12 -1.14 -10.94 -3.96
C VAL A 12 -0.10 -9.84 -4.08
N PHE A 13 0.59 -9.80 -5.21
CA PHE A 13 1.49 -8.71 -5.56
C PHE A 13 0.72 -7.49 -6.10
N SER A 14 0.92 -6.32 -5.49
CA SER A 14 0.19 -5.09 -5.81
C SER A 14 1.06 -3.83 -5.67
N PRO A 15 2.08 -3.62 -6.53
CA PRO A 15 2.85 -2.38 -6.48
C PRO A 15 1.98 -1.17 -6.83
N SER A 16 2.38 0.02 -6.37
CA SER A 16 1.66 1.28 -6.61
C SER A 16 1.40 1.49 -8.10
N GLY A 17 0.18 1.90 -8.43
CA GLY A 17 -0.35 2.00 -9.80
C GLY A 17 -0.85 0.66 -10.40
N LYS A 18 -0.56 -0.49 -9.78
CA LYS A 18 -0.91 -1.83 -10.32
C LYS A 18 -1.74 -2.68 -9.35
N GLU A 19 -2.55 -2.06 -8.50
CA GLU A 19 -3.30 -2.71 -7.41
C GLU A 19 -4.60 -3.40 -7.86
N LYS A 20 -4.87 -3.46 -9.17
CA LYS A 20 -6.08 -4.10 -9.75
C LYS A 20 -6.31 -5.52 -9.22
N LYS A 21 -5.23 -6.30 -9.03
CA LYS A 21 -5.30 -7.66 -8.46
C LYS A 21 -5.75 -7.65 -6.99
N MET A 22 -5.20 -6.76 -6.18
CA MET A 22 -5.58 -6.59 -4.78
C MET A 22 -7.02 -6.11 -4.64
N ARG A 23 -7.45 -5.11 -5.45
CA ARG A 23 -8.85 -4.66 -5.49
C ARG A 23 -9.81 -5.80 -5.80
N LYS A 24 -9.47 -6.64 -6.79
CA LYS A 24 -10.27 -7.80 -7.14
C LYS A 24 -10.33 -8.81 -5.98
N PHE A 25 -9.18 -9.12 -5.38
CA PHE A 25 -9.10 -10.03 -4.24
C PHE A 25 -9.99 -9.56 -3.08
N ILE A 26 -9.88 -8.29 -2.68
CA ILE A 26 -10.68 -7.68 -1.60
C ILE A 26 -12.18 -7.77 -1.91
N LYS A 27 -12.61 -7.35 -3.11
CA LYS A 27 -14.02 -7.43 -3.53
C LYS A 27 -14.56 -8.87 -3.48
N ASP A 28 -13.79 -9.82 -4.01
CA ASP A 28 -14.16 -11.23 -4.04
C ASP A 28 -14.20 -11.83 -2.63
N TYR A 29 -13.30 -11.41 -1.73
CA TYR A 29 -13.30 -11.84 -0.34
C TYR A 29 -14.52 -11.29 0.42
N ILE A 30 -14.80 -9.99 0.31
CA ILE A 30 -15.95 -9.33 0.96
C ILE A 30 -17.25 -10.01 0.53
N LYS A 31 -17.45 -10.20 -0.78
CA LYS A 31 -18.64 -10.82 -1.35
C LYS A 31 -18.88 -12.23 -0.81
N ARG A 32 -17.81 -12.99 -0.56
CA ARG A 32 -17.89 -14.39 -0.09
C ARG A 32 -18.04 -14.51 1.42
N ASN A 33 -17.45 -13.60 2.19
CA ASN A 33 -17.22 -13.82 3.63
C ASN A 33 -17.84 -12.77 4.55
N CYS A 34 -18.17 -11.57 4.07
CA CYS A 34 -18.55 -10.44 4.94
C CYS A 34 -20.06 -10.14 4.96
N GLY A 35 -20.88 -11.00 4.35
CA GLY A 35 -22.32 -10.77 4.22
C GLY A 35 -22.65 -9.63 3.24
N LYS A 36 -23.80 -8.98 3.42
CA LYS A 36 -24.24 -7.90 2.53
C LYS A 36 -23.48 -6.61 2.84
N CYS A 37 -22.49 -6.30 2.01
CA CYS A 37 -21.78 -5.02 2.02
C CYS A 37 -22.10 -4.25 0.72
N GLU A 38 -22.25 -2.94 0.82
CA GLU A 38 -22.15 -2.05 -0.33
C GLU A 38 -20.67 -1.76 -0.58
N VAL A 39 -20.19 -2.07 -1.78
CA VAL A 39 -18.80 -1.85 -2.17
C VAL A 39 -18.80 -0.96 -3.41
N THR A 40 -18.27 0.24 -3.26
CA THR A 40 -18.07 1.18 -4.36
C THR A 40 -16.58 1.32 -4.68
N GLN A 41 -16.29 1.78 -5.89
CA GLN A 41 -14.94 2.13 -6.30
C GLN A 41 -15.02 3.51 -6.95
N ASP A 42 -14.13 4.42 -6.54
CA ASP A 42 -14.05 5.74 -7.18
C ASP A 42 -13.23 5.68 -8.49
N LYS A 43 -13.02 6.85 -9.10
CA LYS A 43 -12.27 6.95 -10.36
C LYS A 43 -10.77 6.70 -10.19
N ILE A 44 -10.22 6.97 -9.00
CA ILE A 44 -8.80 6.79 -8.68
C ILE A 44 -8.49 5.31 -8.46
N GLY A 45 -9.46 4.56 -7.93
CA GLY A 45 -9.33 3.14 -7.65
C GLY A 45 -9.56 2.79 -6.19
N ASN A 46 -9.81 3.76 -5.32
CA ASN A 46 -10.11 3.49 -3.92
C ASN A 46 -11.36 2.63 -3.80
N LEU A 47 -11.39 1.73 -2.81
CA LEU A 47 -12.59 0.95 -2.49
C LEU A 47 -13.21 1.48 -1.21
N PHE A 48 -14.50 1.76 -1.25
CA PHE A 48 -15.28 2.16 -0.10
C PHE A 48 -16.31 1.07 0.21
N VAL A 49 -16.31 0.63 1.46
CA VAL A 49 -17.17 -0.46 1.92
C VAL A 49 -18.06 0.07 3.03
N VAL A 50 -19.37 -0.09 2.85
CA VAL A 50 -20.37 0.16 3.88
C VAL A 50 -21.07 -1.15 4.22
N LYS A 51 -21.03 -1.54 5.50
CA LYS A 51 -21.77 -2.69 6.01
C LYS A 51 -22.77 -2.22 7.07
N GLY A 52 -23.99 -2.73 6.97
CA GLY A 52 -25.08 -2.40 7.88
C GLY A 52 -25.80 -1.10 7.53
N GLN A 53 -26.69 -0.68 8.43
CA GLN A 53 -27.41 0.59 8.38
C GLN A 53 -27.40 1.20 9.78
N SER A 54 -26.82 2.38 9.92
CA SER A 54 -26.66 3.10 11.19
C SER A 54 -26.60 4.60 10.94
N GLU A 55 -26.92 5.40 11.97
CA GLU A 55 -26.73 6.85 11.93
C GLU A 55 -25.24 7.23 11.95
N THR A 56 -24.42 6.42 12.62
CA THR A 56 -22.96 6.61 12.67
C THR A 56 -22.20 5.28 12.53
N TYR A 57 -20.96 5.34 12.06
CA TYR A 57 -20.13 4.16 11.80
C TYR A 57 -18.73 4.29 12.44
N PRO A 58 -18.14 3.22 13.01
CA PRO A 58 -16.70 3.11 13.06
C PRO A 58 -16.14 3.02 11.64
N CYS A 59 -15.00 3.66 11.39
CA CYS A 59 -14.31 3.56 10.10
C CYS A 59 -12.88 3.05 10.27
N LEU A 60 -12.48 2.13 9.40
CA LEU A 60 -11.10 1.69 9.24
C LEU A 60 -10.55 2.12 7.88
N ALA A 61 -9.25 2.36 7.81
CA ALA A 61 -8.51 2.66 6.59
C ALA A 61 -7.32 1.70 6.45
N ALA A 62 -6.94 1.40 5.20
CA ALA A 62 -5.72 0.67 4.85
C ALA A 62 -5.33 1.01 3.41
N HIS A 63 -4.04 1.09 3.11
CA HIS A 63 -3.59 1.17 1.72
C HIS A 63 -3.47 -0.23 1.11
N ILE A 64 -3.54 -0.31 -0.23
CA ILE A 64 -3.55 -1.60 -0.95
C ILE A 64 -2.39 -1.78 -1.91
N ASP A 65 -1.54 -0.77 -2.04
CA ASP A 65 -0.29 -0.87 -2.73
C ASP A 65 0.83 -1.41 -1.84
N GLN A 66 2.04 -1.50 -2.38
CA GLN A 66 3.24 -1.93 -1.67
C GLN A 66 4.48 -1.41 -2.42
N VAL A 67 5.55 -1.09 -1.69
CA VAL A 67 6.80 -0.60 -2.31
C VAL A 67 7.61 -1.65 -3.06
N GLN A 68 7.47 -2.94 -2.75
CA GLN A 68 8.37 -3.94 -3.31
C GLN A 68 8.17 -4.08 -4.82
N LYS A 69 9.29 -4.20 -5.53
CA LYS A 69 9.32 -4.36 -7.00
C LYS A 69 9.45 -5.81 -7.45
N ILE A 70 9.96 -6.68 -6.58
CA ILE A 70 10.25 -8.07 -6.90
C ILE A 70 9.21 -8.96 -6.23
N HIS A 71 8.57 -9.80 -7.04
CA HIS A 71 7.70 -10.86 -6.56
C HIS A 71 7.76 -12.03 -7.53
N SER A 72 8.47 -13.08 -7.12
CA SER A 72 8.69 -14.25 -7.97
C SER A 72 7.43 -15.08 -8.11
N LYS A 73 7.29 -15.80 -9.24
CA LYS A 73 6.12 -16.65 -9.52
C LYS A 73 5.93 -17.77 -8.50
N ASP A 74 7.01 -18.16 -7.82
CA ASP A 74 7.04 -19.18 -6.78
C ASP A 74 7.05 -18.59 -5.36
N PHE A 75 6.74 -17.29 -5.21
CA PHE A 75 6.63 -16.64 -3.92
C PHE A 75 5.73 -17.45 -2.98
N THR A 76 6.22 -17.64 -1.75
CA THR A 76 5.48 -18.33 -0.70
C THR A 76 5.74 -17.68 0.65
N CYS A 77 4.82 -17.89 1.59
CA CYS A 77 4.96 -17.43 2.96
C CYS A 77 5.52 -18.54 3.84
N ILE A 78 6.51 -18.24 4.66
CA ILE A 78 7.07 -19.18 5.64
C ILE A 78 6.84 -18.63 7.05
N GLU A 79 6.30 -19.46 7.93
CA GLU A 79 6.13 -19.16 9.35
C GLU A 79 7.28 -19.77 10.16
N ILE A 80 7.99 -18.94 10.92
CA ILE A 80 9.09 -19.33 11.80
C ILE A 80 8.87 -18.65 13.15
N GLN A 81 8.61 -19.42 14.21
CA GLN A 81 8.42 -18.90 15.58
C GLN A 81 7.42 -17.74 15.64
N ASP A 82 6.21 -17.96 15.11
CA ASP A 82 5.13 -16.96 15.03
C ASP A 82 5.46 -15.71 14.19
N LYS A 83 6.54 -15.74 13.40
CA LYS A 83 6.87 -14.70 12.42
C LYS A 83 6.68 -15.20 11.00
N VAL A 84 6.13 -14.37 10.13
CA VAL A 84 5.91 -14.67 8.73
C VAL A 84 6.87 -13.87 7.86
N ILE A 85 7.52 -14.53 6.91
CA ILE A 85 8.38 -13.92 5.89
C ILE A 85 7.93 -14.36 4.49
N GLY A 86 8.24 -13.55 3.47
CA GLY A 86 8.12 -13.92 2.07
C GLY A 86 9.38 -14.62 1.56
N TRP A 87 9.24 -15.65 0.74
CA TRP A 87 10.37 -16.47 0.27
C TRP A 87 10.16 -16.94 -1.15
N SER A 88 11.24 -16.98 -1.95
CA SER A 88 11.27 -17.68 -3.24
C SER A 88 12.13 -18.95 -3.13
N PRO A 89 11.54 -20.16 -3.18
CA PRO A 89 12.29 -21.41 -3.19
C PRO A 89 13.29 -21.55 -4.34
N LYS A 90 12.98 -21.01 -5.52
CA LYS A 90 13.83 -21.09 -6.71
C LYS A 90 15.03 -20.17 -6.60
N MET A 91 14.82 -18.94 -6.13
CA MET A 91 15.89 -17.95 -5.95
C MET A 91 16.68 -18.18 -4.66
N MET A 92 16.11 -18.95 -3.72
CA MET A 92 16.68 -19.22 -2.40
C MET A 92 16.93 -17.93 -1.60
N GLU A 93 15.99 -16.98 -1.67
CA GLU A 93 16.10 -15.68 -1.03
C GLU A 93 14.76 -15.22 -0.42
N GLN A 94 14.87 -14.32 0.57
CA GLN A 94 13.72 -13.62 1.12
C GLN A 94 13.25 -12.57 0.12
N GLN A 95 11.94 -12.46 -0.08
CA GLN A 95 11.30 -11.41 -0.88
C GLN A 95 10.33 -10.67 0.01
N GLY A 96 10.17 -9.36 -0.23
CA GLY A 96 9.37 -8.56 0.68
C GLY A 96 7.91 -9.02 0.71
N LEU A 97 7.38 -9.01 1.92
CA LEU A 97 6.08 -9.57 2.24
C LEU A 97 4.95 -8.65 1.74
N GLY A 98 5.23 -7.33 1.66
CA GLY A 98 4.21 -6.29 1.56
C GLY A 98 3.39 -6.25 2.84
N ALA A 99 4.04 -6.45 3.99
CA ALA A 99 3.34 -6.43 5.28
C ALA A 99 2.73 -5.05 5.56
N ASP A 100 3.43 -4.03 5.06
CA ASP A 100 2.99 -2.67 4.80
C ASP A 100 2.25 -2.63 3.45
N ASP A 101 0.92 -2.48 3.39
CA ASP A 101 -0.07 -2.50 4.49
C ASP A 101 -1.04 -3.71 4.39
N LYS A 102 -0.54 -4.88 3.94
CA LYS A 102 -1.39 -6.09 3.95
C LYS A 102 -1.82 -6.50 5.37
N ASN A 103 -1.11 -6.06 6.41
CA ASN A 103 -1.53 -6.23 7.79
C ASN A 103 -2.77 -5.38 8.12
N GLY A 104 -2.81 -4.10 7.74
CA GLY A 104 -3.99 -3.24 7.87
C GLY A 104 -5.17 -3.77 7.06
N ILE A 105 -4.93 -4.21 5.81
CA ILE A 105 -5.97 -4.88 4.99
C ILE A 105 -6.55 -6.10 5.73
N TRP A 106 -5.69 -6.93 6.33
CA TRP A 106 -6.14 -8.10 7.07
C TRP A 106 -7.02 -7.73 8.28
N ILE A 107 -6.62 -6.71 9.06
CA ILE A 107 -7.42 -6.19 10.19
C ILE A 107 -8.78 -5.70 9.69
N CYS A 108 -8.79 -4.87 8.66
CA CYS A 108 -10.00 -4.34 8.02
C CYS A 108 -10.98 -5.45 7.61
N LEU A 109 -10.47 -6.51 6.97
CA LEU A 109 -11.29 -7.65 6.52
C LEU A 109 -11.79 -8.53 7.67
N GLU A 110 -11.02 -8.70 8.75
CA GLU A 110 -11.48 -9.41 9.95
C GLU A 110 -12.56 -8.60 10.70
N CYS A 111 -12.43 -7.27 10.79
CA CYS A 111 -13.47 -6.40 11.34
C CYS A 111 -14.75 -6.39 10.49
N LEU A 112 -14.63 -6.36 9.15
CA LEU A 112 -15.78 -6.50 8.23
C LEU A 112 -16.52 -7.82 8.41
N LYS A 113 -15.83 -8.90 8.77
CA LYS A 113 -16.48 -10.19 9.10
C LYS A 113 -17.16 -10.15 10.46
N ARG A 114 -16.56 -9.46 11.43
CA ARG A 114 -17.00 -9.45 12.84
C ARG A 114 -18.20 -8.56 13.10
N TYR A 115 -18.22 -7.35 12.55
CA TYR A 115 -19.21 -6.33 12.89
C TYR A 115 -20.30 -6.22 11.84
N ASP A 116 -21.55 -5.99 12.28
CA ASP A 116 -22.69 -5.79 11.38
C ASP A 116 -22.80 -4.35 10.85
N VAL A 117 -22.18 -3.39 11.55
CA VAL A 117 -22.14 -1.97 11.23
C VAL A 117 -20.70 -1.49 11.24
N ILE A 118 -20.15 -1.19 10.08
CA ILE A 118 -18.78 -0.68 9.92
C ILE A 118 -18.58 -0.09 8.52
N LYS A 119 -17.72 0.93 8.42
CA LYS A 119 -17.18 1.43 7.15
C LYS A 119 -15.70 1.10 7.01
N VAL A 120 -15.25 0.82 5.80
CA VAL A 120 -13.83 0.63 5.50
C VAL A 120 -13.47 1.36 4.21
N ALA A 121 -12.39 2.13 4.24
CA ALA A 121 -11.76 2.72 3.07
C ALA A 121 -10.47 1.97 2.75
N PHE A 122 -10.30 1.58 1.50
CA PHE A 122 -9.06 1.02 0.98
C PHE A 122 -8.48 1.97 -0.06
N PHE A 123 -7.30 2.52 0.20
CA PHE A 123 -6.68 3.54 -0.65
C PHE A 123 -5.61 2.96 -1.57
N VAL A 124 -5.46 3.55 -2.75
CA VAL A 124 -4.39 3.21 -3.71
C VAL A 124 -3.26 4.24 -3.66
N GLY A 125 -2.04 3.82 -3.91
CA GLY A 125 -0.90 4.71 -4.13
C GLY A 125 -0.50 5.52 -2.89
N GLU A 126 -0.60 4.94 -1.70
CA GLU A 126 -0.09 5.58 -0.47
C GLU A 126 1.42 5.80 -0.57
N GLU A 127 2.12 4.75 -1.01
CA GLU A 127 3.58 4.63 -1.02
C GLU A 127 4.27 5.58 -2.01
N VAL A 128 3.47 6.19 -2.90
CA VAL A 128 3.90 7.18 -3.90
C VAL A 128 3.31 8.57 -3.64
N GLY A 129 2.77 8.80 -2.43
CA GLY A 129 2.33 10.10 -1.95
C GLY A 129 0.82 10.21 -1.72
N CYS A 130 0.20 9.22 -1.06
CA CYS A 130 -1.20 9.28 -0.62
C CYS A 130 -2.18 9.61 -1.77
N VAL A 131 -1.95 9.02 -2.94
CA VAL A 131 -2.70 9.35 -4.17
C VAL A 131 -4.20 9.09 -4.00
N GLY A 132 -4.54 7.98 -3.37
CA GLY A 132 -5.91 7.58 -3.09
C GLY A 132 -6.60 8.54 -2.13
N SER A 133 -6.03 8.74 -0.95
CA SER A 133 -6.61 9.58 0.11
C SER A 133 -6.59 11.07 -0.20
N SER A 134 -5.64 11.57 -1.00
CA SER A 134 -5.61 12.98 -1.44
C SER A 134 -6.73 13.33 -2.43
N GLY A 135 -7.17 12.35 -3.21
CA GLY A 135 -8.20 12.53 -4.24
C GLY A 135 -9.59 11.99 -3.90
N CYS A 136 -9.77 11.33 -2.75
CA CYS A 136 -11.05 10.71 -2.40
C CYS A 136 -12.16 11.72 -2.07
N ASP A 137 -13.41 11.30 -2.20
CA ASP A 137 -14.56 12.08 -1.71
C ASP A 137 -14.69 11.96 -0.19
N LEU A 138 -14.63 13.09 0.52
CA LEU A 138 -14.74 13.13 1.98
C LEU A 138 -16.16 12.86 2.47
N ASP A 139 -17.18 12.98 1.61
CA ASP A 139 -18.58 12.74 1.99
C ASP A 139 -18.80 11.33 2.53
N PHE A 140 -17.97 10.37 2.11
CA PHE A 140 -17.97 9.00 2.64
C PHE A 140 -17.82 8.92 4.17
N PHE A 141 -17.08 9.86 4.77
CA PHE A 141 -16.72 9.87 6.20
C PHE A 141 -17.64 10.72 7.07
N THR A 142 -18.63 11.40 6.49
CA THR A 142 -19.46 12.41 7.21
C THR A 142 -20.27 11.85 8.39
N ASP A 143 -20.60 10.57 8.35
CA ASP A 143 -21.32 9.81 9.37
C ASP A 143 -20.36 8.88 10.17
N CYS A 144 -19.05 9.05 10.05
CA CYS A 144 -18.08 8.25 10.79
C CYS A 144 -17.82 8.85 12.17
N ARG A 145 -17.61 7.98 13.16
CA ARG A 145 -17.28 8.37 14.54
C ARG A 145 -15.82 8.80 14.69
N PHE A 146 -14.95 8.09 13.98
CA PHE A 146 -13.50 8.21 13.92
C PHE A 146 -12.98 7.39 12.74
N ILE A 147 -11.70 7.54 12.40
CA ILE A 147 -10.98 6.70 11.42
C ILE A 147 -9.73 6.09 12.09
N ILE A 148 -9.58 4.77 11.99
CA ILE A 148 -8.38 4.05 12.44
C ILE A 148 -7.66 3.48 11.24
N GLU A 149 -6.36 3.76 11.13
CA GLU A 149 -5.48 3.22 10.10
C GLU A 149 -4.43 2.31 10.77
N PRO A 150 -4.53 0.98 10.66
CA PRO A 150 -3.51 0.10 11.21
C PRO A 150 -2.31 -0.02 10.25
N ASP A 151 -1.54 1.06 10.09
CA ASP A 151 -0.46 1.18 9.10
C ASP A 151 0.82 1.75 9.71
N ARG A 152 1.41 1.01 10.64
CA ARG A 152 2.69 1.39 11.23
C ARG A 152 3.49 0.16 11.64
N ARG A 153 4.79 0.19 11.39
CA ARG A 153 5.72 -0.84 11.90
C ARG A 153 5.75 -0.86 13.43
N GLY A 154 6.07 -2.02 14.00
CA GLY A 154 6.14 -2.20 15.45
C GLY A 154 4.83 -2.74 16.03
N SER A 155 4.62 -2.56 17.32
CA SER A 155 3.51 -3.22 18.02
C SER A 155 2.84 -2.42 19.14
N SER A 156 3.33 -1.22 19.42
CA SER A 156 2.92 -0.42 20.58
C SER A 156 2.82 1.08 20.29
N ASP A 157 2.97 1.52 19.04
CA ASP A 157 2.86 2.94 18.66
C ASP A 157 1.40 3.30 18.41
N LEU A 158 0.92 4.34 19.10
CA LEU A 158 -0.32 5.06 18.85
C LEU A 158 0.05 6.42 18.25
N ILE A 159 -0.19 6.58 16.96
CA ILE A 159 0.14 7.80 16.21
C ILE A 159 -1.05 8.75 16.23
N THR A 160 -0.95 9.79 17.04
CA THR A 160 -1.97 10.85 17.18
C THR A 160 -1.45 12.22 16.77
N ASP A 161 -0.17 12.30 16.41
CA ASP A 161 0.51 13.45 15.84
C ASP A 161 1.35 12.98 14.64
N MET A 162 1.23 13.67 13.51
CA MET A 162 1.87 13.34 12.23
C MET A 162 2.55 14.59 11.65
N CYS A 163 3.14 14.49 10.46
CA CYS A 163 3.78 15.63 9.80
C CYS A 163 2.86 16.87 9.63
N CYS A 164 1.54 16.67 9.55
CA CYS A 164 0.58 17.76 9.50
C CYS A 164 0.24 18.35 10.90
N GLY A 165 0.57 17.65 11.98
CA GLY A 165 0.21 17.97 13.36
C GLY A 165 -0.74 16.93 13.93
N ASN A 166 -1.44 17.30 15.01
CA ASN A 166 -2.43 16.43 15.65
C ASN A 166 -3.51 15.99 14.66
N VAL A 167 -3.90 14.72 14.76
CA VAL A 167 -4.93 14.11 13.91
C VAL A 167 -6.20 13.71 14.67
N CYS A 168 -6.24 13.89 16.00
CA CYS A 168 -7.41 13.59 16.82
C CYS A 168 -7.59 14.55 18.00
N SER A 169 -8.79 14.50 18.60
CA SER A 169 -9.12 15.24 19.81
C SER A 169 -8.60 14.54 21.08
N TYR A 170 -8.38 15.33 22.14
CA TYR A 170 -8.03 14.78 23.46
C TYR A 170 -9.12 13.86 24.01
N ASP A 171 -10.40 14.19 23.77
CA ASP A 171 -11.53 13.35 24.19
C ASP A 171 -11.47 11.96 23.54
N PHE A 172 -10.99 11.86 22.30
CA PHE A 172 -10.79 10.57 21.66
C PHE A 172 -9.66 9.81 22.31
N ILE A 173 -8.49 10.44 22.49
CA ILE A 173 -7.31 9.84 23.14
C ILE A 173 -7.67 9.27 24.53
N ASP A 174 -8.40 10.03 25.33
CA ASP A 174 -8.82 9.62 26.67
C ASP A 174 -9.79 8.42 26.64
N ALA A 175 -10.58 8.28 25.57
CA ALA A 175 -11.53 7.18 25.40
C ALA A 175 -10.89 5.87 24.92
N LEU A 176 -9.69 5.89 24.34
CA LEU A 176 -9.06 4.70 23.72
C LEU A 176 -8.66 3.63 24.73
N ASP A 177 -8.33 4.00 25.97
CA ASP A 177 -7.67 3.13 26.95
C ASP A 177 -6.40 2.43 26.39
N ALA A 178 -5.63 3.14 25.54
CA ALA A 178 -4.49 2.58 24.81
C ALA A 178 -3.45 1.87 25.70
N LYS A 179 -3.23 2.39 26.92
CA LYS A 179 -2.26 1.84 27.87
C LYS A 179 -2.62 0.43 28.34
N SER A 180 -3.90 0.07 28.45
CA SER A 180 -4.30 -1.29 28.87
C SER A 180 -3.96 -2.33 27.81
N PHE A 181 -3.86 -1.91 26.55
CA PHE A 181 -3.36 -2.70 25.42
C PHE A 181 -1.86 -2.52 25.19
N GLY A 182 -1.15 -1.74 26.01
CA GLY A 182 0.27 -1.47 25.83
C GLY A 182 0.58 -0.72 24.55
N TYR A 183 -0.26 0.26 24.20
CA TYR A 183 0.01 1.27 23.18
C TYR A 183 0.37 2.60 23.85
N GLU A 184 1.37 3.29 23.32
CA GLU A 184 1.87 4.58 23.79
C GLU A 184 1.98 5.58 22.64
N HIS A 185 1.88 6.86 22.96
CA HIS A 185 1.95 7.94 21.98
C HIS A 185 3.32 7.97 21.28
N ASP A 186 3.31 8.04 19.95
CA ASP A 186 4.50 8.32 19.13
C ASP A 186 4.14 9.28 17.97
N SER A 187 5.15 9.88 17.34
CA SER A 187 4.96 10.76 16.18
C SER A 187 5.18 10.02 14.87
N GLY A 188 4.27 10.24 13.91
CA GLY A 188 4.24 9.56 12.62
C GLY A 188 4.82 10.37 11.47
N SER A 189 5.08 9.66 10.36
CA SER A 189 5.25 10.26 9.04
C SER A 189 3.88 10.59 8.42
N ILE A 190 3.88 10.99 7.15
CA ILE A 190 2.65 11.11 6.36
C ILE A 190 2.09 9.70 6.14
N THR A 191 0.77 9.56 6.25
CA THR A 191 -0.05 8.37 5.92
C THR A 191 -1.41 8.84 5.39
N ASP A 192 -2.30 7.93 4.96
CA ASP A 192 -3.58 8.32 4.36
C ASP A 192 -4.43 9.16 5.31
N VAL A 193 -4.52 8.82 6.60
CA VAL A 193 -5.32 9.64 7.54
C VAL A 193 -4.69 11.00 7.82
N GLY A 194 -3.35 11.08 7.71
CA GLY A 194 -2.60 12.33 7.76
C GLY A 194 -2.91 13.26 6.59
N GLU A 195 -3.34 12.71 5.45
CA GLU A 195 -3.80 13.45 4.27
C GLU A 195 -5.29 13.85 4.39
N LEU A 196 -6.14 13.00 4.97
CA LEU A 196 -7.57 13.30 5.17
C LEU A 196 -7.80 14.49 6.12
N VAL A 197 -7.00 14.60 7.19
CA VAL A 197 -7.19 15.59 8.26
C VAL A 197 -7.08 17.04 7.74
N PRO A 198 -6.00 17.44 7.04
CA PRO A 198 -5.88 18.79 6.46
C PRO A 198 -6.93 19.11 5.39
N ARG A 199 -7.49 18.08 4.73
CA ARG A 199 -8.58 18.21 3.75
C ARG A 199 -9.94 18.48 4.40
N GLY A 200 -10.04 18.33 5.72
CA GLY A 200 -11.23 18.69 6.50
C GLY A 200 -12.20 17.55 6.73
N VAL A 201 -11.71 16.31 6.86
CA VAL A 201 -12.55 15.13 7.20
C VAL A 201 -13.39 15.33 8.48
N GLY A 202 -12.93 16.20 9.40
CA GLY A 202 -13.76 16.76 10.48
C GLY A 202 -13.94 15.85 11.70
N ILE A 203 -13.32 14.68 11.70
CA ILE A 203 -13.38 13.67 12.77
C ILE A 203 -11.98 13.22 13.15
N SER A 204 -11.86 12.63 14.32
CA SER A 204 -10.59 12.15 14.85
C SER A 204 -10.09 10.95 14.06
N CYS A 205 -8.81 10.99 13.73
CA CYS A 205 -8.07 9.93 13.08
C CYS A 205 -6.93 9.45 13.98
N LEU A 206 -6.52 8.20 13.81
CA LEU A 206 -5.29 7.69 14.41
C LEU A 206 -4.66 6.64 13.49
N ASN A 207 -3.34 6.48 13.61
CA ASN A 207 -2.63 5.36 13.02
C ASN A 207 -2.03 4.46 14.12
N LEU A 208 -2.05 3.14 13.92
CA LEU A 208 -1.59 2.14 14.88
C LEU A 208 -0.51 1.26 14.29
N SER A 209 0.51 1.00 15.10
CA SER A 209 1.43 -0.07 14.77
C SER A 209 0.74 -1.45 14.75
N CYS A 210 0.98 -2.22 13.69
CA CYS A 210 0.19 -3.42 13.35
C CYS A 210 1.05 -4.68 13.14
N GLY A 211 2.19 -4.77 13.83
CA GLY A 211 2.93 -6.01 14.02
C GLY A 211 3.87 -6.40 12.89
N TYR A 212 4.25 -5.48 12.00
CA TYR A 212 5.30 -5.72 11.00
C TYR A 212 6.59 -4.96 11.31
N TYR A 213 7.70 -5.42 10.73
CA TYR A 213 9.04 -4.87 10.96
C TYR A 213 9.86 -4.85 9.69
N ARG A 214 10.93 -4.03 9.69
CA ARG A 214 11.80 -3.80 8.53
C ARG A 214 11.00 -3.31 7.31
N ALA A 215 10.06 -2.40 7.59
CA ALA A 215 9.22 -1.74 6.61
C ALA A 215 10.03 -1.26 5.40
N HIS A 216 9.45 -1.43 4.22
CA HIS A 216 9.98 -0.98 2.94
C HIS A 216 11.28 -1.69 2.53
N THR A 217 11.45 -2.94 2.97
CA THR A 217 12.57 -3.79 2.56
C THR A 217 12.08 -5.16 2.12
N ASP A 218 12.91 -5.88 1.38
CA ASP A 218 12.63 -7.29 1.07
C ASP A 218 12.74 -8.21 2.31
N TYR A 219 13.21 -7.66 3.43
CA TYR A 219 13.35 -8.36 4.70
C TYR A 219 12.18 -8.13 5.66
N GLU A 220 11.06 -7.59 5.17
CA GLU A 220 9.83 -7.45 5.92
C GLU A 220 9.39 -8.76 6.55
N TYR A 221 8.88 -8.66 7.78
CA TYR A 221 8.25 -9.77 8.46
C TYR A 221 7.13 -9.31 9.36
N THR A 222 6.13 -10.17 9.52
CA THR A 222 5.01 -9.95 10.45
C THR A 222 5.15 -10.82 11.67
N CYS A 223 5.01 -10.24 12.86
CA CYS A 223 4.90 -10.93 14.13
C CYS A 223 3.42 -11.20 14.43
N LEU A 224 3.00 -12.46 14.30
CA LEU A 224 1.59 -12.86 14.39
C LEU A 224 0.92 -12.48 15.72
N PRO A 225 1.55 -12.65 16.91
CA PRO A 225 0.93 -12.27 18.17
C PRO A 225 0.69 -10.75 18.27
N GLU A 226 1.56 -9.94 17.65
CA GLU A 226 1.47 -8.49 17.69
C GLU A 226 0.45 -7.95 16.67
N LEU A 227 0.34 -8.55 15.50
CA LEU A 227 -0.77 -8.28 14.57
C LEU A 227 -2.12 -8.56 15.24
N ASN A 228 -2.19 -9.68 15.97
CA ASN A 228 -3.41 -10.07 16.66
C ASN A 228 -3.72 -9.15 17.87
N LYS A 229 -2.69 -8.68 18.59
CA LYS A 229 -2.78 -7.61 19.61
C LYS A 229 -3.38 -6.32 19.01
N CYS A 230 -2.94 -5.92 17.82
CA CYS A 230 -3.48 -4.76 17.11
C CYS A 230 -4.97 -4.96 16.80
N LEU A 231 -5.36 -6.12 16.25
CA LEU A 231 -6.76 -6.43 16.00
C LEU A 231 -7.61 -6.35 17.29
N ASP A 232 -7.11 -6.89 18.40
CA ASP A 232 -7.82 -6.85 19.68
C ASP A 232 -8.02 -5.39 20.15
N PHE A 233 -7.02 -4.52 19.97
CA PHE A 233 -7.12 -3.11 20.30
C PHE A 233 -8.09 -2.36 19.38
N VAL A 234 -8.04 -2.60 18.06
CA VAL A 234 -9.00 -2.03 17.11
C VAL A 234 -10.44 -2.43 17.46
N CYS A 235 -10.65 -3.69 17.82
CA CYS A 235 -11.96 -4.19 18.26
C CYS A 235 -12.43 -3.50 19.53
N HIS A 236 -11.54 -3.30 20.50
CA HIS A 236 -11.83 -2.53 21.71
C HIS A 236 -12.32 -1.12 21.35
N ILE A 237 -11.58 -0.37 20.53
CA ILE A 237 -11.96 1.00 20.14
C ILE A 237 -13.32 1.01 19.43
N ILE A 238 -13.57 0.06 18.52
CA ILE A 238 -14.88 -0.07 17.84
C ILE A 238 -16.03 -0.25 18.84
N GLU A 239 -15.82 -1.04 19.88
CA GLU A 239 -16.82 -1.44 20.87
C GLU A 239 -17.03 -0.39 21.98
N THR A 240 -15.99 0.36 22.35
CA THR A 240 -16.04 1.31 23.48
C THR A 240 -16.22 2.76 23.06
N CYS A 241 -15.66 3.18 21.91
CA CYS A 241 -15.79 4.53 21.40
C CYS A 241 -17.09 4.68 20.60
N THR A 242 -18.23 4.78 21.30
CA THR A 242 -19.56 4.81 20.67
C THR A 242 -20.03 6.18 20.20
N GLU A 243 -19.40 7.25 20.68
CA GLU A 243 -19.71 8.64 20.31
C GLU A 243 -19.02 9.04 19.00
N VAL A 244 -19.45 10.15 18.41
CA VAL A 244 -18.67 10.83 17.36
C VAL A 244 -17.58 11.65 18.03
N TYR A 245 -16.36 11.59 17.50
CA TYR A 245 -15.21 12.33 18.01
C TYR A 245 -14.74 13.38 17.01
N PRO A 246 -15.37 14.58 16.98
CA PRO A 246 -15.00 15.64 16.04
C PRO A 246 -13.54 16.06 16.22
N PHE A 247 -12.90 16.41 15.12
CA PHE A 247 -11.59 17.03 15.13
C PHE A 247 -11.50 18.06 14.01
N HIS A 248 -11.12 19.28 14.38
CA HIS A 248 -10.90 20.36 13.43
C HIS A 248 -9.40 20.63 13.34
N TYR A 249 -8.87 20.51 12.14
CA TYR A 249 -7.48 20.82 11.88
C TYR A 249 -7.26 22.35 11.92
N TYR A 250 -6.35 22.80 12.79
CA TYR A 250 -6.02 24.22 12.98
C TYR A 250 -4.69 24.64 12.32
N GLY A 251 -4.00 23.73 11.64
CA GLY A 251 -2.75 24.03 10.93
C GLY A 251 -2.97 24.69 9.57
N GLY A 252 -1.92 25.33 9.04
CA GLY A 252 -1.91 25.78 7.64
C GLY A 252 -2.02 24.59 6.70
N ARG A 253 -2.66 24.76 5.54
CA ARG A 253 -2.65 23.75 4.46
C ARG A 253 -1.21 23.51 4.03
N TYR A 254 -0.59 22.43 4.50
CA TYR A 254 0.57 21.86 3.84
C TYR A 254 0.03 21.05 2.67
N SER A 255 -0.22 21.72 1.54
CA SER A 255 -0.34 21.02 0.26
C SER A 255 1.07 20.62 -0.12
N TYR A 256 1.39 19.34 -0.01
CA TYR A 256 2.58 18.85 -0.70
C TYR A 256 2.31 19.03 -2.19
N GLY A 257 3.13 19.90 -2.81
CA GLY A 257 3.04 20.22 -4.22
C GLY A 257 3.11 18.93 -5.04
N GLY A 258 2.12 18.77 -5.93
CA GLY A 258 1.90 17.54 -6.66
C GLY A 258 3.11 17.05 -7.44
N TYR A 259 3.46 15.79 -7.23
CA TYR A 259 3.93 14.94 -8.32
C TYR A 259 2.69 14.40 -9.04
N TYR A 260 2.10 15.26 -9.88
CA TYR A 260 1.08 14.89 -10.87
C TYR A 260 1.74 14.10 -12.02
N GLY A 261 2.37 12.96 -11.72
CA GLY A 261 2.99 12.07 -12.71
C GLY A 261 2.11 10.89 -13.12
N GLY A 262 1.44 10.23 -12.16
CA GLY A 262 0.92 8.87 -12.40
C GLY A 262 -0.46 8.72 -13.09
N PHE A 263 -1.29 9.76 -13.20
CA PHE A 263 -2.61 9.62 -13.85
C PHE A 263 -2.60 9.89 -15.35
N TYR A 264 -1.54 10.52 -15.84
CA TYR A 264 -1.37 10.85 -17.24
C TYR A 264 -0.64 9.73 -18.00
N GLU A 265 0.20 8.97 -17.29
CA GLU A 265 0.98 7.87 -17.86
C GLU A 265 0.10 6.76 -18.45
N ASP A 266 -1.00 6.32 -17.82
CA ASP A 266 -1.85 5.25 -18.38
C ASP A 266 -2.53 5.66 -19.71
N GLU A 267 -3.01 6.90 -19.83
CA GLU A 267 -3.57 7.43 -21.10
C GLU A 267 -2.47 7.61 -22.16
N ASP A 268 -1.26 7.96 -21.72
CA ASP A 268 -0.08 8.05 -22.58
C ASP A 268 0.44 6.67 -23.02
N TYR A 269 0.35 5.64 -22.17
CA TYR A 269 0.63 4.24 -22.52
C TYR A 269 -0.37 3.73 -23.56
N ASP A 270 -1.67 3.92 -23.33
CA ASP A 270 -2.72 3.51 -24.27
C ASP A 270 -2.55 4.20 -25.63
N MET A 271 -2.23 5.49 -25.63
CA MET A 271 -2.00 6.23 -26.86
C MET A 271 -0.67 5.86 -27.55
N MET A 272 0.41 5.62 -26.79
CA MET A 272 1.69 5.17 -27.33
C MET A 272 1.56 3.80 -28.00
N GLU A 273 0.91 2.84 -27.33
CA GLU A 273 0.60 1.52 -27.89
C GLU A 273 -0.32 1.64 -29.11
N GLN A 274 -1.27 2.57 -29.12
CA GLN A 274 -2.12 2.83 -30.27
C GLN A 274 -1.33 3.39 -31.47
N LEU A 275 -0.38 4.29 -31.25
CA LEU A 275 0.46 4.85 -32.32
C LEU A 275 1.40 3.78 -32.89
N LEU A 276 2.11 3.05 -32.03
CA LEU A 276 3.06 2.01 -32.43
C LEU A 276 2.39 0.76 -33.03
N SER A 277 1.14 0.46 -32.67
CA SER A 277 0.36 -0.59 -33.31
C SER A 277 -0.15 -0.19 -34.70
N GLN A 278 -0.30 1.11 -34.98
CA GLN A 278 -0.66 1.63 -36.31
C GLN A 278 0.58 1.75 -37.22
N ASP A 279 1.70 2.21 -36.68
CA ASP A 279 2.99 2.31 -37.37
C ASP A 279 4.15 2.02 -36.40
N ASN A 280 4.70 0.82 -36.49
CA ASN A 280 5.78 0.37 -35.62
C ASN A 280 7.18 0.89 -36.04
N SER A 281 7.26 1.62 -37.16
CA SER A 281 8.51 2.21 -37.66
C SER A 281 8.81 3.59 -37.05
N LEU A 282 7.85 4.18 -36.31
CA LEU A 282 8.01 5.47 -35.65
C LEU A 282 9.14 5.44 -34.62
N SER A 283 10.12 6.32 -34.80
CA SER A 283 11.16 6.55 -33.79
C SER A 283 10.62 7.40 -32.64
N PHE A 284 11.27 7.35 -31.48
CA PHE A 284 10.93 8.22 -30.36
C PHE A 284 10.97 9.72 -30.74
N GLU A 285 11.91 10.11 -31.62
CA GLU A 285 12.05 11.47 -32.10
C GLU A 285 10.86 11.89 -32.98
N ASP A 286 10.34 10.99 -33.83
CA ASP A 286 9.15 11.24 -34.66
C ASP A 286 7.91 11.46 -33.77
N ILE A 287 7.75 10.66 -32.72
CA ILE A 287 6.65 10.79 -31.75
C ILE A 287 6.75 12.12 -31.00
N CYS A 288 7.95 12.51 -30.57
CA CYS A 288 8.18 13.79 -29.91
C CYS A 288 7.89 14.99 -30.82
N ASN A 289 8.18 14.90 -32.12
CA ASN A 289 8.02 16.02 -33.05
C ASN A 289 6.58 16.17 -33.54
N ASP A 290 5.91 15.06 -33.84
CA ASP A 290 4.61 15.09 -34.53
C ASP A 290 3.42 14.84 -33.59
N TRP A 291 3.63 14.23 -32.42
CA TRP A 291 2.55 13.74 -31.57
C TRP A 291 2.62 14.19 -30.10
N CYS A 292 3.72 14.81 -29.66
CA CYS A 292 3.95 15.23 -28.26
C CYS A 292 2.80 16.06 -27.64
N LEU A 293 2.08 16.87 -28.42
CA LEU A 293 0.95 17.66 -27.90
C LEU A 293 -0.29 16.83 -27.56
N ASN A 294 -0.38 15.59 -28.05
CA ASN A 294 -1.47 14.68 -27.76
C ASN A 294 -1.22 13.90 -26.46
N PHE A 295 0.02 13.88 -25.95
CA PHE A 295 0.37 13.24 -24.70
C PHE A 295 0.08 14.16 -23.51
N HIS A 296 -0.42 13.56 -22.45
CA HIS A 296 -0.76 14.21 -21.21
C HIS A 296 0.51 14.58 -20.42
N THR A 297 1.45 13.65 -20.30
CA THR A 297 2.81 13.93 -19.89
C THR A 297 3.59 14.56 -21.05
N ARG A 298 4.19 15.72 -20.78
CA ARG A 298 5.08 16.42 -21.73
C ARG A 298 6.54 16.29 -21.34
N ASP A 299 6.81 15.43 -20.37
CA ASP A 299 8.15 15.10 -19.93
C ASP A 299 8.76 14.08 -20.89
N LYS A 300 9.89 14.44 -21.50
CA LYS A 300 10.53 13.59 -22.50
C LYS A 300 11.14 12.34 -21.91
N ASP A 301 11.59 12.37 -20.66
CA ASP A 301 12.21 11.20 -20.04
C ASP A 301 11.13 10.16 -19.74
N ILE A 302 9.99 10.60 -19.22
CA ILE A 302 8.81 9.73 -18.98
C ILE A 302 8.25 9.17 -20.30
N LEU A 303 8.10 10.01 -21.33
CA LEU A 303 7.66 9.54 -22.65
C LEU A 303 8.64 8.54 -23.28
N SER A 304 9.93 8.65 -22.98
CA SER A 304 10.95 7.71 -23.47
C SER A 304 10.76 6.33 -22.84
N ASP A 305 10.51 6.28 -21.54
CA ASP A 305 10.23 5.03 -20.83
C ASP A 305 8.93 4.38 -21.34
N ILE A 306 7.85 5.17 -21.51
CA ILE A 306 6.58 4.70 -22.07
C ILE A 306 6.77 4.14 -23.50
N TYR A 307 7.58 4.82 -24.32
CA TYR A 307 7.90 4.37 -25.68
C TYR A 307 8.61 3.01 -25.70
N GLN A 308 9.60 2.82 -24.82
CA GLN A 308 10.34 1.56 -24.73
C GLN A 308 9.44 0.42 -24.25
N ASP A 309 8.65 0.66 -23.20
CA ASP A 309 7.72 -0.34 -22.66
C ASP A 309 6.64 -0.72 -23.69
N ALA A 310 6.08 0.24 -24.43
CA ALA A 310 5.11 -0.03 -25.48
C ALA A 310 5.69 -0.88 -26.63
N ARG A 311 6.96 -0.66 -27.02
CA ARG A 311 7.65 -1.50 -28.02
C ARG A 311 7.83 -2.94 -27.53
N ILE A 312 8.23 -3.11 -26.27
CA ILE A 312 8.36 -4.42 -25.62
C ILE A 312 7.01 -5.15 -25.58
N ASN A 313 5.94 -4.45 -25.17
CA ASN A 313 4.60 -5.02 -25.07
C ASN A 313 4.04 -5.46 -26.43
N LEU A 314 4.33 -4.71 -27.49
CA LEU A 314 3.90 -5.02 -28.85
C LEU A 314 4.80 -6.04 -29.56
N GLY A 315 5.90 -6.48 -28.92
CA GLY A 315 6.86 -7.42 -29.51
C GLY A 315 7.60 -6.83 -30.71
N ILE A 316 7.87 -5.53 -30.68
CA ILE A 316 8.67 -4.83 -31.70
C ILE A 316 10.14 -4.98 -31.29
N ASP A 317 10.87 -5.91 -31.91
CA ASP A 317 12.27 -6.19 -31.60
C ASP A 317 13.17 -4.98 -31.92
N ASP A 318 13.95 -4.53 -30.94
CA ASP A 318 15.12 -3.66 -31.16
C ASP A 318 16.35 -4.56 -31.36
N ASP A 319 16.62 -4.92 -32.62
CA ASP A 319 17.97 -5.28 -33.06
C ASP A 319 18.83 -4.01 -32.99
N SER A 320 19.34 -3.68 -31.80
CA SER A 320 20.49 -2.78 -31.67
C SER A 320 21.55 -3.42 -30.78
N ASP A 321 22.50 -4.03 -31.47
CA ASP A 321 23.86 -4.33 -31.01
C ASP A 321 24.42 -3.19 -30.14
N PHE A 322 24.70 -3.49 -28.87
CA PHE A 322 25.70 -2.74 -28.10
C PHE A 322 27.00 -3.55 -28.07
N PHE A 323 27.65 -3.63 -29.23
CA PHE A 323 29.10 -3.86 -29.28
C PHE A 323 29.80 -2.56 -28.85
N MET A 324 30.45 -2.59 -27.69
CA MET A 324 31.73 -1.89 -27.49
C MET A 324 32.69 -2.86 -26.81
N ASN A 325 33.66 -3.30 -27.61
CA ASN A 325 34.88 -4.00 -27.21
C ASN A 325 35.93 -3.00 -26.68
N ASP A 326 36.90 -3.60 -25.98
CA ASP A 326 38.25 -3.11 -25.64
C ASP A 326 38.31 -2.09 -24.48
N ASP A 327 39.12 -2.23 -23.43
CA ASP A 327 40.17 -3.17 -23.03
C ASP A 327 40.30 -3.01 -21.49
N ASP A 328 40.50 -4.10 -20.75
CA ASP A 328 41.51 -4.16 -19.68
C ASP A 328 41.59 -5.59 -19.14
N ASP A 329 42.61 -6.28 -19.67
CA ASP A 329 43.13 -7.55 -19.25
C ASP A 329 43.85 -7.36 -17.91
N ASP A 330 43.28 -7.84 -16.80
CA ASP A 330 44.10 -8.20 -15.65
C ASP A 330 43.61 -9.51 -14.99
N SER A 331 44.41 -10.54 -15.26
CA SER A 331 44.34 -11.87 -14.72
C SER A 331 44.37 -11.89 -13.18
N GLY A 332 43.29 -12.37 -12.57
CA GLY A 332 43.22 -12.64 -11.14
C GLY A 332 42.46 -13.93 -10.84
N GLU A 333 43.13 -15.09 -10.93
CA GLU A 333 42.63 -16.37 -10.42
C GLU A 333 42.30 -16.27 -8.92
N ILE A 334 41.02 -16.25 -8.57
CA ILE A 334 40.58 -16.48 -7.18
C ILE A 334 40.34 -17.98 -6.99
N ILE A 335 41.37 -18.64 -6.45
CA ILE A 335 41.31 -20.03 -6.00
C ILE A 335 40.46 -20.12 -4.72
N PHE A 336 39.29 -20.76 -4.80
CA PHE A 336 38.52 -21.17 -3.63
C PHE A 336 39.24 -22.31 -2.89
N LYS A 337 39.88 -21.99 -1.76
CA LYS A 337 40.32 -23.00 -0.77
C LYS A 337 39.15 -23.37 0.15
N LEU A 338 38.53 -24.51 -0.12
CA LEU A 338 37.67 -25.21 0.83
C LEU A 338 38.51 -25.71 2.02
N SER A 339 38.15 -25.30 3.23
CA SER A 339 38.68 -25.85 4.48
C SER A 339 37.68 -26.87 5.04
N PRO A 340 38.07 -28.12 5.39
CA PRO A 340 37.15 -29.08 5.95
C PRO A 340 36.84 -28.80 7.43
N LEU A 341 35.55 -28.87 7.76
CA LEU A 341 34.99 -28.87 9.11
C LEU A 341 35.65 -29.96 9.97
N LYS A 342 36.20 -29.56 11.12
CA LYS A 342 36.62 -30.50 12.18
C LYS A 342 35.41 -30.92 12.99
N ASN A 343 35.16 -32.22 13.00
CA ASN A 343 34.30 -32.91 13.95
C ASN A 343 34.76 -32.62 15.39
N VAL A 344 33.84 -32.19 16.25
CA VAL A 344 34.00 -32.21 17.70
C VAL A 344 33.22 -33.41 18.22
N SER A 345 33.97 -34.37 18.77
CA SER A 345 33.49 -35.48 19.60
C SER A 345 33.10 -35.00 20.99
#